data_AF-A0A929T4Y9-F1
#
_entry.id   AF-A0A929T4Y9-F1
#
_cell.length_a   1.000
_cell.length_b   1.000
_cell.length_c   1.000
_cell.angle_alpha   90.00
_cell.angle_beta   90.00
_cell.angle_gamma   90.00
#
_symmetry.space_group_name_H-M   'P 1'
#
loop_
_entity.id
_entity.type
_entity.pdbx_description
1 polymer ?
#
loop_
_entity_poly.entity_id
_entity_poly.type
_entity_poly.pdbx_seq_one_letter_code
_entity_poly.pdbx_strand_id
1 'polypeptide(L)' 'MAAKKSSKANIVLQYGDRSISYDELVQNMKNKWIYDYKREISELKEMELYVKPEEDRVYYVINESEENGSFGL' A
#
# COMPACT_ATOMS: atom_id res chain seq x y z
N MET A 1 16.13 33.26 2.93
CA MET A 1 16.02 31.79 2.78
C MET A 1 14.65 31.49 2.19
N ALA A 2 14.57 31.12 0.91
CA ALA A 2 13.30 30.77 0.29
C ALA A 2 12.92 29.35 0.75
N ALA A 3 11.79 29.22 1.45
CA ALA A 3 11.20 27.93 1.77
C ALA A 3 10.91 27.21 0.44
N LYS A 4 11.68 26.16 0.15
CA LYS A 4 11.47 25.28 -1.00
C LYS A 4 10.08 24.65 -0.80
N LYS A 5 9.06 25.17 -1.50
CA LYS A 5 7.73 24.56 -1.56
C LYS A 5 7.93 23.13 -2.06
N SER A 6 7.88 22.17 -1.14
CA SER A 6 7.86 20.76 -1.48
C SER A 6 6.54 20.53 -2.21
N SER A 7 6.60 20.36 -3.53
CA SER A 7 5.45 20.00 -4.33
C SER A 7 4.94 18.65 -3.85
N LYS A 8 3.78 18.62 -3.18
CA LYS A 8 3.10 17.37 -2.85
C LYS A 8 2.68 16.71 -4.15
N ALA A 9 3.36 15.63 -4.51
CA ALA A 9 2.95 14.77 -5.60
C ALA A 9 1.83 13.85 -5.08
N ASN A 10 0.64 13.93 -5.67
CA ASN A 10 -0.43 12.97 -5.43
C ASN A 10 -0.28 11.86 -6.45
N ILE A 11 -0.02 10.64 -5.98
CA ILE A 11 0.14 9.47 -6.85
C ILE A 11 -1.18 8.70 -6.79
N VAL A 12 -1.85 8.60 -7.93
CA VAL A 12 -3.12 7.88 -8.09
C VAL A 12 -2.94 6.87 -9.20
N LEU A 13 -3.26 5.61 -8.88
CA LEU A 13 -3.37 4.54 -9.85
C LEU A 13 -4.76 4.60 -10.49
N GLN A 14 -4.80 4.77 -11.80
CA GLN A 14 -6.04 4.73 -12.58
C GLN A 14 -5.99 3.55 -13.53
N TYR A 15 -7.00 2.69 -13.47
CA TYR A 15 -7.15 1.57 -14.39
C TYR A 15 -8.65 1.32 -14.64
N GLY A 16 -9.04 1.21 -15.92
CA GLY A 16 -10.45 1.21 -16.30
C GLY A 16 -11.19 2.43 -15.74
N ASP A 17 -12.31 2.20 -15.08
CA ASP A 17 -13.13 3.22 -14.39
C ASP A 17 -12.76 3.41 -12.91
N ARG A 18 -11.66 2.81 -12.43
CA ARG A 18 -11.24 2.87 -11.02
C ARG A 18 -10.05 3.82 -10.84
N SER A 19 -10.09 4.56 -9.73
CA SER A 19 -9.03 5.50 -9.32
C SER A 19 -8.71 5.25 -7.86
N ILE A 20 -7.50 4.81 -7.55
CA ILE A 20 -7.07 4.47 -6.20
C ILE A 20 -5.79 5.23 -5.88
N SER A 21 -5.80 5.96 -4.76
CA SER A 21 -4.62 6.71 -4.33
C SER A 21 -3.58 5.78 -3.69
N TYR A 22 -2.29 6.05 -3.91
CA TYR A 22 -1.23 5.30 -3.24
C TYR A 22 -1.39 5.32 -1.70
N ASP A 23 -1.82 6.45 -1.14
CA ASP A 23 -2.09 6.58 0.29
C ASP A 23 -3.17 5.59 0.75
N GLU A 24 -4.24 5.42 -0.03
CA GLU A 24 -5.30 4.45 0.26
C GLU A 24 -4.80 3.01 0.21
N LEU A 25 -3.95 2.66 -0.76
CA LEU A 25 -3.35 1.32 -0.82
C LEU A 25 -2.52 1.02 0.43
N VAL A 26 -1.68 1.97 0.86
CA VAL A 26 -0.86 1.84 2.06
C VAL A 26 -1.73 1.77 3.32
N GLN A 27 -2.76 2.59 3.43
CA GLN A 27 -3.71 2.56 4.55
C GLN A 27 -4.46 1.22 4.60
N ASN A 28 -4.94 0.73 3.46
CA ASN A 28 -5.65 -0.54 3.39
C ASN A 28 -4.73 -1.70 3.81
N MET A 29 -3.47 -1.70 3.36
CA MET A 29 -2.51 -2.72 3.78
C MET A 29 -2.20 -2.67 5.28
N LYS A 30 -1.99 -1.46 5.84
CA LYS A 30 -1.78 -1.28 7.29
C LYS A 30 -3.00 -1.75 8.10
N ASN A 31 -4.19 -1.43 7.65
CA ASN A 31 -5.43 -1.91 8.26
C ASN A 31 -5.50 -3.42 8.18
N LYS A 32 -5.22 -4.04 7.03
CA LYS A 32 -5.23 -5.50 6.90
C LYS A 32 -4.22 -6.15 7.85
N TRP A 33 -3.02 -5.60 7.99
CA TRP A 33 -2.05 -6.06 8.96
C TRP A 33 -2.57 -6.03 10.40
N ILE A 34 -3.19 -4.93 10.82
CA ILE A 34 -3.71 -4.80 12.19
C ILE A 34 -4.96 -5.65 12.42
N TYR A 35 -5.90 -5.67 11.48
CA TYR A 35 -7.21 -6.28 11.69
C TYR A 35 -7.25 -7.75 11.26
N ASP A 36 -6.65 -8.09 10.12
CA ASP A 36 -6.65 -9.44 9.54
C ASP A 36 -5.60 -10.31 10.22
N TYR A 37 -4.37 -9.79 10.36
CA TYR A 37 -3.27 -10.50 11.01
C TYR A 37 -3.23 -10.29 12.54
N LYS A 38 -4.02 -9.35 13.08
CA LYS A 38 -4.03 -9.01 14.52
C LYS A 38 -2.64 -8.66 15.06
N ARG A 39 -1.79 -8.08 14.22
CA ARG A 39 -0.42 -7.68 14.55
C ARG A 39 -0.31 -6.17 14.71
N GLU A 40 0.71 -5.72 15.42
CA GLU A 40 0.93 -4.29 15.60
C GLU A 40 1.68 -3.68 14.40
N ILE A 41 1.42 -2.41 14.09
CA ILE A 41 2.22 -1.68 13.07
C ILE A 41 3.70 -1.65 13.47
N SER A 42 4.00 -1.69 14.76
CA SER A 42 5.38 -1.78 15.29
C SER A 42 6.14 -3.03 14.81
N GLU A 43 5.43 -4.12 14.48
CA GLU A 43 6.04 -5.35 13.93
C GLU A 43 6.26 -5.31 12.42
N LEU A 44 5.67 -4.31 11.76
CA LEU A 44 5.82 -4.08 10.34
C LEU A 44 7.11 -3.28 10.11
N LYS A 45 8.21 -4.01 9.89
CA LYS A 45 9.52 -3.38 9.63
C LYS A 45 9.65 -2.96 8.19
N GLU A 46 9.24 -3.84 7.28
CA GLU A 46 9.28 -3.60 5.84
C GLU A 46 8.01 -4.14 5.19
N MET A 47 7.49 -3.41 4.20
CA MET A 47 6.32 -3.79 3.43
C MET A 47 6.55 -3.39 1.97
N GLU A 48 6.54 -4.38 1.10
CA GLU A 48 6.55 -4.19 -0.34
C GLU A 48 5.14 -4.44 -0.91
N LEU A 49 4.66 -3.51 -1.72
CA LEU A 49 3.35 -3.57 -2.35
C LEU A 49 3.51 -3.63 -3.87
N TYR A 50 3.09 -4.74 -4.46
CA TYR A 50 3.10 -4.99 -5.89
C TYR A 50 1.68 -4.88 -6.42
N VAL A 51 1.37 -3.76 -7.07
CA VAL A 51 0.02 -3.50 -7.58
C VAL A 51 -0.07 -4.00 -9.02
N LYS A 52 -0.96 -4.97 -9.26
CA LYS A 52 -1.17 -5.56 -10.59
C LYS A 52 -2.61 -5.28 -11.04
N PRO A 53 -2.88 -4.10 -11.63
CA PRO A 53 -4.23 -3.72 -12.05
C PRO A 53 -4.80 -4.65 -13.12
N GLU A 54 -3.94 -5.31 -13.91
CA GLU A 54 -4.37 -6.33 -14.88
C GLU A 54 -5.06 -7.54 -14.23
N GLU A 55 -4.71 -7.87 -12.98
CA GLU A 55 -5.33 -8.96 -12.20
C GLU A 55 -6.32 -8.44 -11.16
N ASP A 56 -6.58 -7.13 -11.12
CA ASP A 56 -7.41 -6.48 -10.09
C ASP A 56 -6.93 -6.79 -8.66
N ARG A 57 -5.61 -6.93 -8.48
CA ARG A 57 -5.00 -7.39 -7.21
C ARG A 57 -3.78 -6.58 -6.80
N VAL A 58 -3.61 -6.50 -5.49
CA VAL A 58 -2.39 -6.03 -4.82
C VAL A 58 -1.75 -7.21 -4.11
N TYR A 59 -0.49 -7.48 -4.41
CA TYR A 59 0.32 -8.45 -3.70
C TYR A 59 1.20 -7.72 -2.70
N TYR A 60 1.36 -8.30 -1.51
CA TYR A 60 2.18 -7.72 -0.47
C TYR A 60 3.15 -8.75 0.09
N VAL A 61 4.33 -8.25 0.43
CA VAL A 61 5.38 -8.99 1.13
C VAL A 61 5.80 -8.15 2.33
N ILE A 62 5.67 -8.72 3.53
CA ILE A 62 6.06 -8.09 4.78
C ILE A 62 7.26 -8.83 5.36
N ASN A 63 8.21 -8.06 5.88
CA ASN A 63 9.44 -8.53 6.52
C ASN A 63 10.15 -9.60 5.67
N GLU A 64 10.54 -9.23 4.44
CA GLU A 64 11.33 -10.10 3.54
C GLU A 64 10.77 -11.52 3.38
N SER A 65 9.43 -11.66 3.33
CA SER A 65 8.66 -12.91 3.11
C SER A 65 8.14 -13.64 4.35
N GLU A 66 8.32 -13.12 5.57
CA GLU A 66 7.68 -13.73 6.75
C GLU A 66 6.15 -13.80 6.61
N GLU A 67 5.54 -12.74 6.07
CA GLU A 67 4.10 -12.67 5.85
C GLU A 67 3.83 -12.14 4.44
N ASN A 68 3.22 -12.93 3.58
CA ASN A 68 2.87 -12.53 2.23
C ASN A 68 1.40 -12.85 1.90
N GLY A 69 0.87 -12.17 0.90
CA GLY A 69 -0.52 -12.40 0.50
C GLY A 69 -0.94 -11.49 -0.64
N SER A 70 -2.25 -11.48 -0.89
CA SER A 70 -2.86 -10.58 -1.86
C SER A 70 -4.24 -10.14 -1.41
N PHE A 71 -4.67 -8.97 -1.87
CA PHE A 71 -6.02 -8.47 -1.72
C PHE A 71 -6.51 -7.87 -3.05
N GLY A 72 -7.83 -7.82 -3.24
CA GLY A 72 -8.42 -7.20 -4.42
C GLY A 72 -8.23 -5.68 -4.42
N LEU A 73 -7.99 -5.10 -5.60
CA LEU A 73 -7.90 -3.65 -5.82
C LEU A 73 -9.26 -2.96 -5.67
#